data_AF-A0A2D4H3B4-F1
#
_entry.id   AF-A0A2D4H3B4-F1
#
_cell.length_a   1.000
_cell.length_b   1.000
_cell.length_c   1.000
_cell.angle_alpha   90.00
_cell.angle_beta   90.00
_cell.angle_gamma   90.00
#
_symmetry.space_group_name_H-M   'P 1'
#
loop_
_entity.id
_entity.type
_entity.pdbx_description
1 polymer ?
#
loop_
_entity_poly.entity_id
_entity_poly.type
_entity_poly.pdbx_seq_one_letter_code
_entity_poly.pdbx_strand_id
1 'polypeptide(L)'
;MKDLDVITIPSKDVVMVHEPKQKVDLTRYLENQTFRFDYAFDDSTPNEMVYRFTARPLVETIFERGMATCFAYGQTGSGKTHTMGGDFSGKNQDCSKGIYALAARDVFLMLKKPNYKKLELQVYATFFEIYSGKVFDLLNRKTKLRVLEDGKQQVQVVGLQEREVKCVEDVLKLIEIGNSCRTSGQTSANAHSSRSHAVFQIILRRKGKLHGKFSLIDLAGNERGADTSSADRQTRLEGAEINKSLLALKECIRALGRNKPHTPFRASKLTQVLRDSFIGENSRTCMIATISPGMASCENTLNTLRYANRVKELTVDPSAAGDVRPIMHHTPNQIDDLDAQWGVGSSPQRDDLKLLCEQNEEEVSPQLFTFHEAVSQMVEMEEQVVEDHRAVFQESIRWLEDEKALLEMTEEVDYDVDSYATQLEAILEQKIYILTELRDKVKSFRTALQEEEQASKQINPKRPRAL
;
A
#
# COMPACT_ATOMS: atom_id res chain seq x y z
N MET A 1 -0.89 35.30 -9.39
CA MET A 1 -1.13 34.95 -10.81
C MET A 1 -2.24 33.93 -10.86
N LYS A 2 -3.11 33.97 -11.87
CA LYS A 2 -4.06 32.87 -12.12
C LYS A 2 -3.26 31.70 -12.67
N ASP A 3 -3.42 30.52 -12.08
CA ASP A 3 -2.86 29.29 -12.64
C ASP A 3 -3.55 29.01 -13.99
N LEU A 4 -2.79 28.61 -14.99
CA LEU A 4 -3.29 28.38 -16.35
C LEU A 4 -3.66 26.91 -16.49
N ASP A 5 -4.78 26.63 -17.14
CA ASP A 5 -5.11 25.26 -17.56
C ASP A 5 -4.23 24.87 -18.75
N VAL A 6 -3.53 23.74 -18.62
CA VAL A 6 -2.64 23.18 -19.65
C VAL A 6 -3.12 21.84 -20.19
N ILE A 7 -4.35 21.41 -19.87
CA ILE A 7 -4.90 20.12 -20.27
C ILE A 7 -6.10 20.31 -21.19
N THR A 8 -6.13 19.54 -22.28
CA THR A 8 -7.29 19.49 -23.17
C THR A 8 -7.68 18.03 -23.42
N ILE A 9 -8.98 17.74 -23.38
CA ILE A 9 -9.52 16.41 -23.69
C ILE A 9 -10.39 16.54 -24.94
N PRO A 10 -9.80 16.39 -26.15
CA PRO A 10 -10.51 16.65 -27.40
C PRO A 10 -11.49 15.52 -27.79
N SER A 11 -11.30 14.30 -27.25
CA SER A 11 -12.16 13.14 -27.52
C SER A 11 -12.18 12.20 -26.31
N LYS A 12 -13.08 11.20 -26.36
CA LYS A 12 -13.31 10.23 -25.28
C LYS A 12 -12.14 9.29 -25.00
N ASP A 13 -11.06 9.36 -25.75
CA ASP A 13 -9.91 8.47 -25.67
C ASP A 13 -8.57 9.22 -25.72
N VAL A 14 -8.58 10.55 -25.86
CA VAL A 14 -7.36 11.36 -26.03
C VAL A 14 -7.24 12.39 -24.92
N VAL A 15 -6.04 12.46 -24.31
CA VAL A 15 -5.64 13.53 -23.39
C VAL A 15 -4.47 14.27 -24.01
N MET A 16 -4.56 15.60 -24.11
CA MET A 16 -3.48 16.46 -24.57
C MET A 16 -2.94 17.30 -23.41
N VAL A 17 -1.61 17.34 -23.30
CA VAL A 17 -0.89 18.18 -22.36
C VAL A 17 -0.12 19.24 -23.13
N HIS A 18 -0.39 20.51 -22.82
CA HIS A 18 0.26 21.67 -23.40
C HIS A 18 1.45 22.08 -22.54
N GLU A 19 2.58 21.38 -22.68
CA GLU A 19 3.75 21.62 -21.83
C GLU A 19 4.45 22.94 -22.21
N PRO A 20 4.51 23.93 -21.31
CA PRO A 20 5.23 25.16 -21.58
C PRO A 20 6.73 24.92 -21.48
N LYS A 21 7.45 25.10 -22.60
CA LYS A 21 8.90 24.99 -22.66
C LYS A 21 9.56 26.27 -23.11
N GLN A 22 10.85 26.36 -22.83
CA GLN A 22 11.70 27.46 -23.25
C GLN A 22 12.94 26.91 -23.95
N LYS A 23 13.26 27.48 -25.11
CA LYS A 23 14.51 27.19 -25.82
C LYS A 23 15.69 27.88 -25.14
N VAL A 24 16.90 27.48 -25.52
CA VAL A 24 18.16 28.08 -25.02
C VAL A 24 18.25 29.58 -25.32
N ASP A 25 17.63 30.03 -26.42
CA ASP A 25 17.54 31.43 -26.83
C ASP A 25 16.42 32.22 -26.10
N LEU A 26 15.85 31.66 -25.04
CA LEU A 26 14.73 32.19 -24.26
C LEU A 26 13.38 32.23 -24.98
N THR A 27 13.28 31.72 -26.21
CA THR A 27 12.00 31.63 -26.93
C THR A 27 11.07 30.63 -26.25
N ARG A 28 9.87 31.08 -25.88
CA ARG A 28 8.82 30.23 -25.31
C ARG A 28 8.09 29.47 -26.43
N TYR A 29 7.83 28.19 -26.21
CA TYR A 29 7.03 27.36 -27.10
C TYR A 29 6.19 26.37 -26.29
N LEU A 30 5.15 25.82 -26.92
CA LEU A 30 4.34 24.75 -26.33
C LEU A 30 4.73 23.43 -26.97
N GLU A 31 5.06 22.44 -26.15
CA GLU A 31 5.20 21.06 -26.57
C GLU A 31 3.89 20.32 -26.27
N ASN A 32 3.16 19.95 -27.33
CA ASN A 32 1.89 19.27 -27.20
C ASN A 32 2.11 17.76 -27.15
N GLN A 33 2.04 17.19 -25.95
CA GLN A 33 2.09 15.75 -25.76
C GLN A 33 0.68 15.16 -25.82
N THR A 34 0.51 14.08 -26.57
CA THR A 34 -0.79 13.41 -26.76
C THR A 34 -0.74 12.00 -26.21
N PHE A 35 -1.71 11.64 -25.38
CA PHE A 35 -1.85 10.31 -24.79
C PHE A 35 -3.18 9.69 -25.19
N ARG A 36 -3.20 8.38 -25.46
CA ARG A 36 -4.42 7.63 -25.81
C ARG A 36 -4.76 6.55 -24.78
N PHE A 37 -5.92 6.66 -24.15
CA PHE A 37 -6.41 5.73 -23.13
C PHE A 37 -7.64 4.96 -23.62
N ASP A 38 -8.12 4.01 -22.82
CA ASP A 38 -9.38 3.31 -23.10
C ASP A 38 -10.58 4.26 -22.96
N TYR A 39 -10.46 5.22 -22.03
CA TYR A 39 -11.39 6.32 -21.87
C TYR A 39 -10.69 7.55 -21.28
N ALA A 40 -11.09 8.76 -21.68
CA ALA A 40 -10.64 10.04 -21.15
C ALA A 40 -11.86 10.85 -20.69
N PHE A 41 -11.82 11.35 -19.45
CA PHE A 41 -12.90 12.11 -18.81
C PHE A 41 -12.51 13.56 -18.65
N ASP A 42 -13.37 14.47 -19.08
CA ASP A 42 -13.17 15.92 -18.92
C ASP A 42 -13.56 16.42 -17.52
N ASP A 43 -13.29 17.71 -17.28
CA ASP A 43 -13.56 18.42 -16.02
C ASP A 43 -15.06 18.55 -15.70
N SER A 44 -15.93 18.35 -16.68
CA SER A 44 -17.39 18.37 -16.52
C SER A 44 -17.99 17.02 -16.11
N THR A 45 -17.19 15.95 -16.16
CA THR A 45 -17.67 14.58 -15.98
C THR A 45 -17.92 14.25 -14.49
N PRO A 46 -19.13 13.84 -14.09
CA PRO A 46 -19.43 13.46 -12.71
C PRO A 46 -18.96 12.02 -12.38
N ASN A 47 -18.85 11.73 -11.07
CA ASN A 47 -18.41 10.42 -10.56
C ASN A 47 -19.25 9.25 -11.08
N GLU A 48 -20.56 9.41 -11.30
CA GLU A 48 -21.41 8.34 -11.86
C GLU A 48 -20.99 7.93 -13.27
N MET A 49 -20.54 8.89 -14.08
CA MET A 49 -20.04 8.62 -15.43
C MET A 49 -18.66 7.97 -15.39
N VAL A 50 -17.77 8.42 -14.50
CA VAL A 50 -16.48 7.76 -14.26
C VAL A 50 -16.72 6.31 -13.84
N TYR A 51 -17.56 6.07 -12.84
CA TYR A 51 -17.94 4.74 -12.35
C TYR A 51 -18.45 3.82 -13.47
N ARG A 52 -19.34 4.35 -14.31
CA ARG A 52 -20.00 3.59 -15.39
C ARG A 52 -19.01 2.94 -16.36
N PHE A 53 -17.91 3.61 -16.67
CA PHE A 53 -16.91 3.13 -17.64
C PHE A 53 -15.67 2.50 -16.99
N THR A 54 -15.56 2.53 -15.67
CA THR A 54 -14.38 2.02 -14.93
C THR A 54 -14.73 0.81 -14.06
N ALA A 55 -15.29 1.05 -12.87
CA ALA A 55 -15.55 0.02 -11.86
C ALA A 55 -16.84 -0.78 -12.11
N ARG A 56 -17.83 -0.21 -12.80
CA ARG A 56 -19.12 -0.89 -13.03
C ARG A 56 -19.02 -2.21 -13.78
N PRO A 57 -18.28 -2.33 -14.91
CA PRO A 57 -18.11 -3.61 -15.61
C PRO A 57 -17.44 -4.69 -14.75
N LEU A 58 -16.64 -4.29 -13.76
CA LEU A 58 -15.93 -5.22 -12.89
C LEU A 58 -16.83 -5.86 -11.81
N VAL A 59 -18.02 -5.31 -11.57
CA VAL A 59 -18.98 -5.90 -10.63
C VAL A 59 -19.37 -7.30 -11.10
N GLU A 60 -19.51 -7.54 -12.41
CA GLU A 60 -19.86 -8.86 -12.94
C GLU A 60 -18.79 -9.90 -12.65
N THR A 61 -17.51 -9.53 -12.76
CA THR A 61 -16.34 -10.38 -12.49
C THR A 61 -16.43 -11.09 -11.13
N ILE A 62 -16.85 -10.39 -10.07
CA ILE A 62 -16.91 -10.98 -8.73
C ILE A 62 -18.07 -11.95 -8.55
N PHE A 63 -19.14 -11.83 -9.35
CA PHE A 63 -20.21 -12.82 -9.38
C PHE A 63 -19.83 -14.07 -10.18
N GLU A 64 -18.87 -13.95 -11.09
CA GLU A 64 -18.31 -15.02 -11.92
C GLU A 64 -17.12 -15.74 -11.26
N ARG A 65 -17.01 -15.64 -9.94
CA ARG A 65 -15.92 -16.21 -9.12
C ARG A 65 -14.54 -15.59 -9.37
N GLY A 66 -14.52 -14.35 -9.85
CA GLY A 66 -13.30 -13.61 -10.11
C GLY A 66 -12.92 -12.65 -9.00
N MET A 67 -11.74 -12.06 -9.19
CA MET A 67 -11.23 -10.95 -8.40
C MET A 67 -11.30 -9.69 -9.26
N ALA A 68 -11.77 -8.59 -8.69
CA ALA A 68 -11.81 -7.30 -9.35
C ALA A 68 -11.03 -6.28 -8.55
N THR A 69 -10.26 -5.44 -9.23
CA THR A 69 -9.55 -4.35 -8.57
C THR A 69 -9.69 -3.05 -9.35
N CYS A 70 -10.06 -1.97 -8.66
CA CYS A 70 -10.09 -0.64 -9.25
C CYS A 70 -9.33 0.30 -8.33
N PHE A 71 -8.35 1.02 -8.86
CA PHE A 71 -7.55 1.93 -8.06
C PHE A 71 -7.42 3.31 -8.68
N ALA A 72 -7.48 4.34 -7.84
CA ALA A 72 -7.23 5.72 -8.21
C ALA A 72 -5.76 6.08 -7.99
N TYR A 73 -5.10 6.64 -9.01
CA TYR A 73 -3.68 6.99 -8.99
C TYR A 73 -3.46 8.41 -9.56
N GLY A 74 -2.60 9.19 -8.91
CA GLY A 74 -2.32 10.58 -9.29
C GLY A 74 -1.80 11.41 -8.12
N GLN A 75 -1.43 12.66 -8.39
CA GLN A 75 -0.84 13.54 -7.37
C GLN A 75 -1.84 13.88 -6.26
N THR A 76 -1.35 14.30 -5.09
CA THR A 76 -2.20 14.93 -4.08
C THR A 76 -2.96 16.13 -4.67
N GLY A 77 -4.25 16.20 -4.35
CA GLY A 77 -5.16 17.24 -4.87
C GLY A 77 -5.75 16.97 -6.26
N SER A 78 -5.35 15.90 -6.97
CA SER A 78 -5.88 15.60 -8.31
C SER A 78 -7.30 14.99 -8.35
N GLY A 79 -7.90 14.70 -7.19
CA GLY A 79 -9.28 14.19 -7.12
C GLY A 79 -9.45 12.69 -6.82
N LYS A 80 -8.38 11.93 -6.51
CA LYS A 80 -8.47 10.49 -6.16
C LYS A 80 -9.57 10.17 -5.12
N THR A 81 -9.48 10.80 -3.96
CA THR A 81 -10.42 10.60 -2.84
C THR A 81 -11.82 11.10 -3.16
N HIS A 82 -11.93 12.15 -3.96
CA HIS A 82 -13.23 12.65 -4.43
C HIS A 82 -13.94 11.60 -5.29
N THR A 83 -13.22 11.02 -6.25
CA THR A 83 -13.74 9.98 -7.13
C THR A 83 -14.07 8.69 -6.36
N MET A 84 -13.19 8.24 -5.47
CA MET A 84 -13.37 6.98 -4.75
C MET A 84 -14.37 7.09 -3.59
N GLY A 85 -14.20 8.11 -2.75
CA GLY A 85 -14.92 8.30 -1.50
C GLY A 85 -16.14 9.23 -1.58
N GLY A 86 -16.28 10.02 -2.64
CA GLY A 86 -17.43 10.91 -2.87
C GLY A 86 -17.12 12.40 -2.71
N ASP A 87 -18.12 13.23 -3.04
CA ASP A 87 -18.00 14.69 -3.16
C ASP A 87 -17.71 15.35 -1.81
N PHE A 88 -16.88 16.39 -1.82
CA PHE A 88 -16.63 17.21 -0.63
C PHE A 88 -17.49 18.49 -0.66
N SER A 89 -18.35 18.66 0.34
CA SER A 89 -19.04 19.93 0.62
C SER A 89 -18.43 20.56 1.88
N GLY A 90 -17.38 21.36 1.70
CA GLY A 90 -16.60 21.89 2.82
C GLY A 90 -15.85 20.77 3.55
N LYS A 91 -16.17 20.56 4.84
CA LYS A 91 -15.59 19.47 5.64
C LYS A 91 -16.38 18.16 5.58
N ASN A 92 -17.60 18.19 5.05
CA ASN A 92 -18.45 17.01 4.95
C ASN A 92 -18.20 16.32 3.61
N GLN A 93 -18.14 14.99 3.63
CA GLN A 93 -18.01 14.17 2.42
C GLN A 93 -19.32 13.41 2.18
N ASP A 94 -19.95 13.65 1.03
CA ASP A 94 -21.10 12.88 0.58
C ASP A 94 -20.63 11.56 -0.01
N CYS A 95 -20.56 10.55 0.87
CA CYS A 95 -20.06 9.23 0.52
C CYS A 95 -20.96 8.48 -0.48
N SER A 96 -22.22 8.92 -0.67
CA SER A 96 -23.19 8.25 -1.54
C SER A 96 -22.85 8.36 -3.03
N LYS A 97 -22.02 9.35 -3.39
CA LYS A 97 -21.61 9.64 -4.77
C LYS A 97 -20.21 9.12 -5.12
N GLY A 98 -19.52 8.48 -4.19
CA GLY A 98 -18.22 7.86 -4.44
C GLY A 98 -18.35 6.51 -5.14
N ILE A 99 -17.29 6.09 -5.83
CA ILE A 99 -17.22 4.75 -6.45
C ILE A 99 -17.48 3.63 -5.44
N TYR A 100 -17.06 3.77 -4.17
CA TYR A 100 -17.36 2.78 -3.12
C TYR A 100 -18.87 2.49 -2.99
N ALA A 101 -19.68 3.54 -2.86
CA ALA A 101 -21.13 3.42 -2.71
C ALA A 101 -21.81 2.98 -4.01
N LEU A 102 -21.39 3.52 -5.15
CA LEU A 102 -21.93 3.17 -6.46
C LEU A 102 -21.70 1.67 -6.79
N ALA A 103 -20.51 1.15 -6.49
CA ALA A 103 -20.19 -0.26 -6.65
C ALA A 103 -21.05 -1.14 -5.72
N ALA A 104 -21.17 -0.76 -4.44
CA ALA A 104 -22.02 -1.48 -3.48
C ALA A 104 -23.49 -1.54 -3.94
N ARG A 105 -24.02 -0.43 -4.46
CA ARG A 105 -25.38 -0.38 -5.02
C ARG A 105 -25.56 -1.40 -6.14
N ASP A 106 -24.67 -1.42 -7.12
CA ASP A 106 -24.78 -2.35 -8.25
C ASP A 106 -24.56 -3.81 -7.81
N VAL A 107 -23.72 -4.08 -6.80
CA VAL A 107 -23.61 -5.42 -6.16
C VAL A 107 -24.95 -5.88 -5.59
N PHE A 108 -25.63 -5.05 -4.79
CA PHE A 108 -26.94 -5.39 -4.22
C PHE A 108 -28.05 -5.50 -5.27
N LEU A 109 -27.96 -4.75 -6.37
CA LEU A 109 -28.86 -4.92 -7.52
C LEU A 109 -28.59 -6.25 -8.24
N MET A 110 -27.33 -6.63 -8.42
CA MET A 110 -26.95 -7.91 -9.05
C MET A 110 -27.36 -9.12 -8.23
N LEU A 111 -27.26 -9.06 -6.89
CA LEU A 111 -27.74 -10.11 -5.99
C LEU A 111 -29.23 -10.45 -6.18
N LYS A 112 -30.05 -9.45 -6.56
CA LYS A 112 -31.48 -9.62 -6.80
C LYS A 112 -31.80 -10.28 -8.15
N LYS A 113 -30.85 -10.33 -9.10
CA LYS A 113 -31.07 -10.96 -10.40
C LYS A 113 -31.30 -12.47 -10.23
N PRO A 114 -32.25 -13.09 -10.96
CA PRO A 114 -32.59 -14.51 -10.80
C PRO A 114 -31.40 -15.46 -10.87
N ASN A 115 -30.44 -15.18 -11.78
CA ASN A 115 -29.26 -16.01 -12.00
C ASN A 115 -28.30 -16.03 -10.80
N TYR A 116 -28.25 -14.96 -10.01
CA TYR A 116 -27.37 -14.85 -8.84
C TYR A 116 -28.10 -15.09 -7.53
N LYS A 117 -29.42 -14.84 -7.46
CA LYS A 117 -30.24 -15.10 -6.27
C LYS A 117 -30.14 -16.57 -5.80
N LYS A 118 -30.09 -17.52 -6.74
CA LYS A 118 -29.92 -18.96 -6.48
C LYS A 118 -28.56 -19.35 -5.87
N LEU A 119 -27.57 -18.45 -5.91
CA LEU A 119 -26.24 -18.73 -5.36
C LEU A 119 -26.19 -18.52 -3.84
N GLU A 120 -27.16 -17.81 -3.27
CA GLU A 120 -27.25 -17.51 -1.83
C GLU A 120 -25.95 -16.86 -1.32
N LEU A 121 -25.46 -15.86 -2.05
CA LEU A 121 -24.25 -15.14 -1.70
C LEU A 121 -24.49 -14.18 -0.54
N GLN A 122 -23.57 -14.19 0.42
CA GLN A 122 -23.49 -13.24 1.52
C GLN A 122 -22.47 -12.16 1.17
N VAL A 123 -22.76 -10.91 1.50
CA VAL A 123 -21.88 -9.77 1.23
C VAL A 123 -21.19 -9.34 2.50
N TYR A 124 -19.88 -9.19 2.42
CA TYR A 124 -19.05 -8.65 3.48
C TYR A 124 -18.29 -7.43 2.97
N ALA A 125 -17.96 -6.52 3.86
CA ALA A 125 -17.11 -5.38 3.58
C ALA A 125 -15.95 -5.32 4.57
N THR A 126 -14.79 -4.90 4.07
CA THR A 126 -13.61 -4.57 4.87
C THR A 126 -13.14 -3.17 4.49
N PHE A 127 -12.52 -2.47 5.43
CA PHE A 127 -11.89 -1.20 5.16
C PHE A 127 -10.62 -1.06 5.98
N PHE A 128 -9.47 -0.93 5.33
CA PHE A 128 -8.19 -0.78 5.99
C PHE A 128 -7.32 0.24 5.25
N GLU A 129 -6.31 0.75 5.94
CA GLU A 129 -5.29 1.61 5.34
C GLU A 129 -3.90 0.97 5.43
N ILE A 130 -3.07 1.28 4.44
CA ILE A 130 -1.63 1.02 4.47
C ILE A 130 -0.94 2.36 4.67
N TYR A 131 -0.27 2.52 5.80
CA TYR A 131 0.38 3.76 6.22
C TYR A 131 1.74 3.45 6.82
N SER A 132 2.78 4.14 6.33
CA SER A 132 4.17 3.95 6.78
C SER A 132 4.61 2.48 6.77
N GLY A 133 4.29 1.75 5.69
CA GLY A 133 4.63 0.33 5.53
C GLY A 133 3.82 -0.65 6.41
N LYS A 134 2.89 -0.16 7.23
CA LYS A 134 2.07 -0.96 8.16
C LYS A 134 0.60 -0.97 7.71
N VAL A 135 -0.14 -2.02 8.06
CA VAL A 135 -1.57 -2.18 7.72
C VAL A 135 -2.42 -1.96 8.96
N PHE A 136 -3.48 -1.16 8.85
CA PHE A 136 -4.37 -0.80 9.96
C PHE A 136 -5.84 -0.97 9.58
N ASP A 137 -6.61 -1.66 10.43
CA ASP A 137 -8.05 -1.85 10.24
C ASP A 137 -8.85 -0.58 10.59
N LEU A 138 -9.47 0.05 9.59
CA LEU A 138 -10.26 1.26 9.78
C LEU A 138 -11.64 0.98 10.42
N LEU A 139 -12.13 -0.26 10.34
CA LEU A 139 -13.38 -0.70 10.97
C LEU A 139 -13.17 -1.24 12.39
N ASN A 140 -11.91 -1.33 12.83
CA ASN A 140 -11.51 -1.78 14.15
C ASN A 140 -10.52 -0.82 14.83
N ARG A 141 -10.87 0.48 14.86
CA ARG A 141 -10.15 1.53 15.60
C ARG A 141 -8.65 1.59 15.28
N LYS A 142 -8.26 1.40 14.01
CA LYS A 142 -6.88 1.39 13.53
C LYS A 142 -6.01 0.33 14.22
N THR A 143 -6.60 -0.83 14.52
CA THR A 143 -5.84 -1.98 15.00
C THR A 143 -4.80 -2.38 13.94
N LYS A 144 -3.53 -2.50 14.34
CA LYS A 144 -2.44 -2.94 13.46
C LYS A 144 -2.67 -4.40 13.05
N LEU A 145 -2.57 -4.68 11.75
CA LEU A 145 -2.75 -5.99 11.14
C LEU A 145 -1.43 -6.55 10.63
N ARG A 146 -1.36 -7.88 10.53
CA ARG A 146 -0.21 -8.60 9.95
C ARG A 146 -0.56 -9.10 8.57
N VAL A 147 0.37 -8.94 7.62
CA VAL A 147 0.24 -9.48 6.26
C VAL A 147 1.16 -10.68 6.14
N LEU A 148 0.56 -11.87 6.00
CA LEU A 148 1.27 -13.15 5.92
C LEU A 148 0.92 -13.84 4.60
N GLU A 149 1.77 -14.78 4.19
CA GLU A 149 1.56 -15.64 3.02
C GLU A 149 1.37 -17.08 3.51
N ASP A 150 0.33 -17.77 3.03
CA ASP A 150 0.09 -19.16 3.39
C ASP A 150 0.89 -20.15 2.53
N GLY A 151 0.83 -21.45 2.88
CA GLY A 151 1.53 -22.50 2.12
C GLY A 151 1.05 -22.70 0.68
N LYS A 152 -0.02 -22.02 0.26
CA LYS A 152 -0.52 -22.00 -1.13
C LYS A 152 -0.16 -20.69 -1.84
N GLN A 153 0.75 -19.91 -1.26
CA GLN A 153 1.16 -18.60 -1.77
C GLN A 153 0.03 -17.56 -1.82
N GLN A 154 -1.03 -17.71 -0.99
CA GLN A 154 -2.07 -16.69 -0.90
C GLN A 154 -1.74 -15.71 0.21
N VAL A 155 -1.86 -14.42 -0.10
CA VAL A 155 -1.60 -13.35 0.87
C VAL A 155 -2.83 -13.11 1.72
N GLN A 156 -2.69 -13.22 3.04
CA GLN A 156 -3.74 -13.04 4.02
C GLN A 156 -3.42 -11.87 4.96
N VAL A 157 -4.40 -10.98 5.13
CA VAL A 157 -4.34 -9.90 6.12
C VAL A 157 -4.96 -10.43 7.42
N VAL A 158 -4.13 -10.93 8.32
CA VAL A 158 -4.55 -11.59 9.55
C VAL A 158 -5.13 -10.59 10.54
N GLY A 159 -6.33 -10.90 11.03
CA GLY A 159 -7.06 -10.08 12.00
C GLY A 159 -7.97 -9.01 11.39
N LEU A 160 -8.03 -8.90 10.05
CA LEU A 160 -8.92 -7.96 9.35
C LEU A 160 -10.39 -8.29 9.64
N GLN A 161 -11.16 -7.31 10.10
CA GLN A 161 -12.57 -7.48 10.40
C GLN A 161 -13.42 -7.46 9.13
N GLU A 162 -14.02 -8.60 8.79
CA GLU A 162 -15.06 -8.70 7.77
C GLU A 162 -16.44 -8.42 8.39
N ARG A 163 -17.09 -7.32 7.98
CA ARG A 163 -18.44 -6.97 8.44
C ARG A 163 -19.47 -7.43 7.42
N GLU A 164 -20.41 -8.28 7.83
CA GLU A 164 -21.54 -8.65 6.97
C GLU A 164 -22.43 -7.42 6.73
N VAL A 165 -22.81 -7.18 5.48
CA VAL A 165 -23.67 -6.07 5.06
C VAL A 165 -24.87 -6.59 4.27
N LYS A 166 -26.06 -6.06 4.54
CA LYS A 166 -27.32 -6.57 3.94
C LYS A 166 -27.99 -5.56 3.01
N CYS A 167 -27.58 -4.29 3.09
CA CYS A 167 -28.03 -3.24 2.18
C CYS A 167 -26.94 -2.19 1.93
N VAL A 168 -27.24 -1.24 1.04
CA VAL A 168 -26.30 -0.16 0.67
C VAL A 168 -26.06 0.78 1.84
N GLU A 169 -27.08 1.01 2.66
CA GLU A 169 -27.01 1.87 3.84
C GLU A 169 -26.03 1.34 4.90
N ASP A 170 -25.90 0.01 5.02
CA ASP A 170 -24.88 -0.61 5.88
C ASP A 170 -23.48 -0.30 5.38
N VAL A 171 -23.26 -0.37 4.05
CA VAL A 171 -21.97 -0.05 3.43
C VAL A 171 -21.62 1.42 3.60
N LEU A 172 -22.57 2.34 3.41
CA LEU A 172 -22.35 3.77 3.62
C LEU A 172 -21.86 4.07 5.05
N LYS A 173 -22.47 3.45 6.07
CA LYS A 173 -22.02 3.59 7.46
C LYS A 173 -20.59 3.11 7.66
N LEU A 174 -20.19 1.99 7.03
CA LEU A 174 -18.82 1.49 7.13
C LEU A 174 -17.82 2.43 6.44
N ILE A 175 -18.19 3.03 5.32
CA ILE A 175 -17.37 4.03 4.63
C ILE A 175 -17.19 5.27 5.51
N GLU A 176 -18.26 5.78 6.12
CA GLU A 176 -18.21 6.92 7.05
C GLU A 176 -17.30 6.62 8.26
N ILE A 177 -17.46 5.45 8.88
CA ILE A 177 -16.59 4.99 9.98
C ILE A 177 -15.13 4.98 9.51
N GLY A 178 -14.83 4.34 8.39
CA GLY A 178 -13.46 4.20 7.93
C GLY A 178 -12.83 5.53 7.52
N ASN A 179 -13.58 6.41 6.85
CA ASN A 179 -13.11 7.75 6.48
C ASN A 179 -12.84 8.63 7.71
N SER A 180 -13.66 8.52 8.76
CA SER A 180 -13.44 9.25 10.02
C SER A 180 -12.20 8.76 10.78
N CYS A 181 -11.86 7.48 10.63
CA CYS A 181 -10.68 6.88 11.25
C CYS A 181 -9.42 7.03 10.41
N ARG A 182 -9.52 7.24 9.10
CA ARG A 182 -8.38 7.27 8.18
C ARG A 182 -7.36 8.34 8.55
N THR A 183 -6.07 8.02 8.40
CA THR A 183 -5.00 8.98 8.66
C THR A 183 -5.02 10.11 7.63
N SER A 184 -5.30 11.33 8.10
CA SER A 184 -5.22 12.56 7.31
C SER A 184 -4.10 13.45 7.86
N GLY A 185 -2.99 13.55 7.14
CA GLY A 185 -1.96 14.54 7.46
C GLY A 185 -2.41 15.94 7.05
N GLN A 186 -2.18 16.95 7.90
CA GLN A 186 -2.28 18.35 7.45
C GLN A 186 -1.08 18.65 6.55
N THR A 187 -1.30 18.83 5.25
CA THR A 187 -0.34 19.53 4.38
C THR A 187 -0.83 20.95 4.16
N SER A 188 0.10 21.87 3.88
CA SER A 188 -0.18 23.28 3.55
C SER A 188 -1.12 23.47 2.35
N ALA A 189 -1.32 22.43 1.52
CA ALA A 189 -2.17 22.47 0.33
C ALA A 189 -3.49 21.66 0.43
N ASN A 190 -3.54 20.54 1.17
CA ASN A 190 -4.74 19.70 1.28
C ASN A 190 -4.86 18.98 2.64
N ALA A 191 -6.06 18.97 3.22
CA ALA A 191 -6.32 18.50 4.58
C ALA A 191 -6.77 17.02 4.70
N HIS A 192 -6.95 16.29 3.59
CA HIS A 192 -7.51 14.93 3.65
C HIS A 192 -6.74 13.92 2.78
N SER A 193 -6.53 12.70 3.34
CA SER A 193 -6.26 11.42 2.65
C SER A 193 -5.00 11.23 1.79
N SER A 194 -4.06 12.18 1.72
CA SER A 194 -2.90 12.06 0.81
C SER A 194 -1.80 11.08 1.25
N ARG A 195 -1.79 10.65 2.51
CA ARG A 195 -0.61 10.01 3.13
C ARG A 195 -0.76 8.52 3.44
N SER A 196 -1.93 7.94 3.20
CA SER A 196 -2.17 6.50 3.36
C SER A 196 -2.94 5.94 2.16
N HIS A 197 -2.62 4.70 1.79
CA HIS A 197 -3.39 3.95 0.78
C HIS A 197 -4.61 3.34 1.45
N ALA A 198 -5.80 3.75 1.05
CA ALA A 198 -7.05 3.17 1.54
C ALA A 198 -7.50 2.00 0.65
N VAL A 199 -7.89 0.90 1.26
CA VAL A 199 -8.39 -0.29 0.56
C VAL A 199 -9.75 -0.66 1.14
N PHE A 200 -10.80 -0.43 0.36
CA PHE A 200 -12.15 -0.86 0.66
C PHE A 200 -12.47 -2.11 -0.16
N GLN A 201 -12.88 -3.21 0.49
CA GLN A 201 -13.19 -4.45 -0.22
C GLN A 201 -14.66 -4.82 -0.05
N ILE A 202 -15.28 -5.28 -1.14
CA ILE A 202 -16.57 -5.94 -1.14
C ILE A 202 -16.33 -7.42 -1.44
N ILE A 203 -16.69 -8.30 -0.51
CA ILE A 203 -16.40 -9.72 -0.55
C ILE A 203 -17.71 -10.49 -0.64
N LEU A 204 -17.84 -11.35 -1.65
CA LEU A 204 -18.94 -12.28 -1.78
C LEU A 204 -18.52 -13.64 -1.24
N ARG A 205 -19.30 -14.20 -0.32
CA ARG A 205 -19.10 -15.55 0.22
C ARG A 205 -20.29 -16.44 -0.08
N ARG A 206 -20.02 -17.72 -0.34
CA ARG A 206 -21.03 -18.76 -0.49
C ARG A 206 -20.79 -19.84 0.55
N LYS A 207 -21.72 -20.01 1.50
CA LYS A 207 -21.59 -20.99 2.60
C LYS A 207 -20.23 -20.85 3.32
N GLY A 208 -19.84 -19.62 3.64
CA GLY A 208 -18.57 -19.27 4.29
C GLY A 208 -17.33 -19.23 3.38
N LYS A 209 -17.37 -19.82 2.17
CA LYS A 209 -16.21 -19.81 1.25
C LYS A 209 -16.18 -18.56 0.39
N LEU A 210 -14.99 -18.04 0.10
CA LEU A 210 -14.79 -16.91 -0.81
C LEU A 210 -15.34 -17.28 -2.20
N HIS A 211 -16.24 -16.45 -2.72
CA HIS A 211 -16.79 -16.56 -4.07
C HIS A 211 -16.14 -15.52 -4.97
N GLY A 212 -16.10 -14.25 -4.58
CA GLY A 212 -15.43 -13.19 -5.34
C GLY A 212 -15.10 -11.99 -4.45
N LYS A 213 -14.17 -11.14 -4.88
CA LYS A 213 -13.67 -9.98 -4.12
C LYS A 213 -13.46 -8.80 -5.05
N PHE A 214 -14.05 -7.66 -4.70
CA PHE A 214 -13.81 -6.39 -5.37
C PHE A 214 -13.00 -5.49 -4.44
N SER A 215 -11.76 -5.19 -4.80
CA SER A 215 -10.91 -4.22 -4.08
C SER A 215 -10.99 -2.86 -4.76
N LEU A 216 -11.48 -1.86 -4.03
CA LEU A 216 -11.55 -0.47 -4.45
C LEU A 216 -10.51 0.32 -3.65
N ILE A 217 -9.54 0.91 -4.34
CA ILE A 217 -8.32 1.41 -3.72
C ILE A 217 -8.15 2.89 -4.02
N ASP A 218 -7.93 3.68 -2.98
CA ASP A 218 -7.57 5.09 -3.06
C ASP A 218 -6.11 5.23 -2.62
N LEU A 219 -5.21 5.35 -3.59
CA LEU A 219 -3.77 5.42 -3.33
C LEU A 219 -3.38 6.79 -2.76
N ALA A 220 -2.28 6.82 -2.02
CA ALA A 220 -1.61 8.04 -1.63
C ALA A 220 -1.10 8.83 -2.87
N GLY A 221 -0.81 10.12 -2.67
CA GLY A 221 -0.30 10.99 -3.73
C GLY A 221 1.09 10.56 -4.25
N ASN A 222 1.33 10.71 -5.55
CA ASN A 222 2.60 10.36 -6.19
C ASN A 222 3.55 11.56 -6.39
N GLU A 223 3.39 12.64 -5.63
CA GLU A 223 4.30 13.80 -5.65
C GLU A 223 5.75 13.43 -5.25
N ARG A 224 6.71 14.25 -5.69
CA ARG A 224 8.13 13.93 -5.57
C ARG A 224 8.64 14.17 -4.16
N GLY A 225 9.59 13.34 -3.72
CA GLY A 225 10.27 13.53 -2.42
C GLY A 225 10.94 14.90 -2.25
N ALA A 226 11.31 15.56 -3.35
CA ALA A 226 11.84 16.93 -3.35
C ALA A 226 10.87 17.93 -2.70
N ASP A 227 9.55 17.74 -2.88
CA ASP A 227 8.49 18.59 -2.34
C ASP A 227 8.38 18.47 -0.81
N THR A 228 8.90 17.38 -0.24
CA THR A 228 8.89 17.08 1.20
C THR A 228 10.24 17.24 1.88
N SER A 229 11.30 17.58 1.14
CA SER A 229 12.69 17.60 1.65
C SER A 229 12.91 18.57 2.83
N SER A 230 12.16 19.67 2.88
CA SER A 230 12.20 20.65 3.97
C SER A 230 11.19 20.40 5.10
N ALA A 231 10.40 19.32 5.00
CA ALA A 231 9.41 18.97 6.01
C ALA A 231 10.05 18.33 7.25
N ASP A 232 9.27 18.19 8.32
CA ASP A 232 9.66 17.46 9.52
C ASP A 232 9.97 15.98 9.22
N ARG A 233 10.68 15.32 10.13
CA ARG A 233 11.12 13.93 9.97
C ARG A 233 9.98 12.98 9.62
N GLN A 234 8.86 13.09 10.33
CA GLN A 234 7.72 12.19 10.17
C GLN A 234 7.13 12.34 8.76
N THR A 235 6.95 13.56 8.28
CA THR A 235 6.46 13.83 6.92
C THR A 235 7.42 13.31 5.83
N ARG A 236 8.74 13.37 6.05
CA ARG A 236 9.73 12.80 5.11
C ARG A 236 9.67 11.27 5.05
N LEU A 237 9.58 10.61 6.20
CA LEU A 237 9.46 9.15 6.28
C LEU A 237 8.18 8.67 5.59
N GLU A 238 7.06 9.36 5.80
CA GLU A 238 5.80 9.09 5.11
C GLU A 238 5.94 9.24 3.59
N GLY A 239 6.51 10.35 3.11
CA GLY A 239 6.74 10.58 1.70
C GLY A 239 7.64 9.52 1.07
N ALA A 240 8.66 9.05 1.79
CA ALA A 240 9.54 7.98 1.34
C ALA A 240 8.80 6.64 1.20
N GLU A 241 7.99 6.25 2.18
CA GLU A 241 7.22 5.00 2.14
C GLU A 241 6.11 5.02 1.08
N ILE A 242 5.47 6.17 0.86
CA ILE A 242 4.51 6.35 -0.25
C ILE A 242 5.21 6.13 -1.59
N ASN A 243 6.34 6.79 -1.82
CA ASN A 243 7.07 6.65 -3.08
C ASN A 243 7.59 5.22 -3.28
N LYS A 244 8.11 4.57 -2.23
CA LYS A 244 8.53 3.16 -2.28
C LYS A 244 7.40 2.23 -2.67
N SER A 245 6.22 2.36 -2.05
CA SER A 245 5.07 1.51 -2.35
C SER A 245 4.50 1.74 -3.74
N LEU A 246 4.48 2.98 -4.23
CA LEU A 246 4.07 3.29 -5.60
C LEU A 246 5.10 2.78 -6.62
N LEU A 247 6.40 2.90 -6.36
CA LEU A 247 7.47 2.35 -7.20
C LEU A 247 7.38 0.82 -7.29
N ALA A 248 7.19 0.14 -6.16
CA ALA A 248 6.96 -1.29 -6.11
C ALA A 248 5.76 -1.69 -6.99
N LEU A 249 4.66 -0.93 -6.91
CA LEU A 249 3.50 -1.16 -7.76
C LEU A 249 3.83 -0.99 -9.24
N LYS A 250 4.59 0.07 -9.61
CA LYS A 250 5.05 0.28 -11.00
C LYS A 250 5.84 -0.92 -11.52
N GLU A 251 6.75 -1.42 -10.71
CA GLU A 251 7.62 -2.52 -11.09
C GLU A 251 6.92 -3.87 -11.16
N CYS A 252 5.97 -4.14 -10.27
CA CYS A 252 5.12 -5.33 -10.37
C CYS A 252 4.37 -5.33 -11.72
N ILE A 253 3.75 -4.20 -12.03
CA ILE A 253 3.03 -3.94 -13.29
C ILE A 253 3.96 -4.12 -14.50
N ARG A 254 5.18 -3.55 -14.46
CA ARG A 254 6.18 -3.66 -15.54
C ARG A 254 6.70 -5.10 -15.71
N ALA A 255 6.96 -5.81 -14.62
CA ALA A 255 7.44 -7.19 -14.65
C ALA A 255 6.40 -8.15 -15.24
N LEU A 256 5.11 -7.93 -14.93
CA LEU A 256 3.99 -8.68 -15.51
C LEU A 256 3.90 -8.49 -17.03
N GLY A 257 4.00 -7.26 -17.54
CA GLY A 257 3.95 -7.04 -18.99
C GLY A 257 5.12 -7.60 -19.78
N ARG A 258 6.25 -7.84 -19.11
CA ARG A 258 7.44 -8.45 -19.72
C ARG A 258 7.50 -9.96 -19.50
N ASN A 259 6.48 -10.57 -18.90
CA ASN A 259 6.45 -11.99 -18.50
C ASN A 259 7.74 -12.42 -17.78
N LYS A 260 8.23 -11.58 -16.85
CA LYS A 260 9.41 -11.95 -16.06
C LYS A 260 9.08 -13.15 -15.16
N PRO A 261 10.02 -14.09 -14.95
CA PRO A 261 9.80 -15.26 -14.10
C PRO A 261 9.58 -14.89 -12.63
N HIS A 262 10.15 -13.77 -12.18
CA HIS A 262 9.95 -13.23 -10.84
C HIS A 262 9.34 -11.83 -10.91
N THR A 263 8.27 -11.63 -10.13
CA THR A 263 7.60 -10.33 -9.96
C THR A 263 7.71 -9.90 -8.50
N PRO A 264 8.26 -8.70 -8.20
CA PRO A 264 8.68 -8.30 -6.85
C PRO A 264 7.50 -7.87 -5.95
N PHE A 265 6.50 -8.73 -5.78
CA PHE A 265 5.32 -8.42 -4.97
C PHE A 265 5.65 -8.18 -3.49
N ARG A 266 6.78 -8.68 -2.98
CA ARG A 266 7.15 -8.52 -1.56
C ARG A 266 7.81 -7.19 -1.26
N ALA A 267 8.15 -6.38 -2.28
CA ALA A 267 8.84 -5.10 -2.10
C ALA A 267 8.05 -4.05 -1.30
N SER A 268 6.72 -4.15 -1.24
CA SER A 268 5.89 -3.28 -0.39
C SER A 268 4.66 -4.03 0.15
N LYS A 269 4.09 -3.59 1.28
CA LYS A 269 2.83 -4.16 1.77
C LYS A 269 1.66 -3.93 0.81
N LEU A 270 1.66 -2.82 0.07
CA LEU A 270 0.67 -2.56 -0.97
C LEU A 270 0.69 -3.65 -2.05
N THR A 271 1.86 -3.92 -2.63
CA THR A 271 2.01 -4.96 -3.67
C THR A 271 1.77 -6.37 -3.14
N GLN A 272 2.13 -6.65 -1.88
CA GLN A 272 1.81 -7.93 -1.23
C GLN A 272 0.29 -8.13 -1.18
N VAL A 273 -0.45 -7.15 -0.66
CA VAL A 273 -1.91 -7.20 -0.54
C VAL A 273 -2.60 -7.29 -1.91
N LEU A 274 -2.02 -6.63 -2.93
CA LEU A 274 -2.59 -6.62 -4.29
C LEU A 274 -2.16 -7.79 -5.16
N ARG A 275 -1.26 -8.66 -4.71
CA ARG A 275 -0.71 -9.76 -5.49
C ARG A 275 -1.81 -10.57 -6.20
N ASP A 276 -2.78 -11.07 -5.46
CA ASP A 276 -3.88 -11.89 -5.99
C ASP A 276 -4.73 -11.15 -7.04
N SER A 277 -4.75 -9.82 -6.99
CA SER A 277 -5.48 -9.00 -7.98
C SER A 277 -4.75 -8.90 -9.31
N PHE A 278 -3.45 -9.18 -9.36
CA PHE A 278 -2.66 -9.08 -10.58
C PHE A 278 -2.36 -10.44 -11.21
N ILE A 279 -2.17 -11.49 -10.42
CA ILE A 279 -1.79 -12.83 -10.92
C ILE A 279 -2.95 -13.83 -10.98
N GLY A 280 -4.12 -13.50 -10.44
CA GLY A 280 -5.25 -14.42 -10.43
C GLY A 280 -5.77 -14.72 -11.84
N GLU A 281 -5.96 -16.00 -12.17
CA GLU A 281 -6.44 -16.47 -13.49
C GLU A 281 -7.75 -15.79 -13.94
N ASN A 282 -8.64 -15.48 -12.99
CA ASN A 282 -9.88 -14.75 -13.23
C ASN A 282 -9.86 -13.40 -12.50
N SER A 283 -8.82 -12.60 -12.75
CA SER A 283 -8.68 -11.26 -12.21
C SER A 283 -8.84 -10.19 -13.28
N ARG A 284 -9.57 -9.11 -12.95
CA ARG A 284 -9.68 -7.92 -13.81
C ARG A 284 -9.35 -6.66 -13.03
N THR A 285 -8.57 -5.78 -13.64
CA THR A 285 -8.08 -4.57 -12.99
C THR A 285 -8.36 -3.34 -13.84
N CYS A 286 -8.78 -2.25 -13.18
CA CYS A 286 -8.95 -0.93 -13.77
C CYS A 286 -8.11 0.10 -13.00
N MET A 287 -7.38 0.94 -13.73
CA MET A 287 -6.69 2.10 -13.16
C MET A 287 -7.44 3.36 -13.56
N ILE A 288 -7.75 4.21 -12.57
CA ILE A 288 -8.26 5.57 -12.78
C ILE A 288 -7.10 6.54 -12.52
N ALA A 289 -6.53 7.10 -13.58
CA ALA A 289 -5.49 8.11 -13.48
C ALA A 289 -6.13 9.50 -13.33
N THR A 290 -5.92 10.16 -12.18
CA THR A 290 -6.41 11.51 -11.90
C THR A 290 -5.29 12.52 -12.07
N ILE A 291 -5.58 13.64 -12.72
CA ILE A 291 -4.59 14.67 -13.08
C ILE A 291 -5.06 16.06 -12.66
N SER A 292 -4.12 16.95 -12.37
CA SER A 292 -4.41 18.35 -12.07
C SER A 292 -4.22 19.19 -13.36
N PRO A 293 -5.18 20.06 -13.73
CA PRO A 293 -5.12 20.82 -14.97
C PRO A 293 -4.13 22.00 -14.93
N GLY A 294 -3.78 22.47 -13.75
CA GLY A 294 -2.94 23.66 -13.56
C GLY A 294 -1.52 23.50 -14.09
N MET A 295 -0.98 24.57 -14.68
CA MET A 295 0.39 24.66 -15.20
C MET A 295 1.43 24.32 -14.14
N ALA A 296 1.19 24.71 -12.88
CA ALA A 296 2.06 24.37 -11.75
C ALA A 296 2.18 22.85 -11.50
N SER A 297 1.18 22.07 -11.94
CA SER A 297 1.14 20.61 -11.81
C SER A 297 1.56 19.87 -13.08
N CYS A 298 1.98 20.57 -14.14
CA CYS A 298 2.24 19.98 -15.46
C CYS A 298 3.22 18.80 -15.41
N GLU A 299 4.28 18.89 -14.61
CA GLU A 299 5.27 17.81 -14.47
C GLU A 299 4.66 16.57 -13.80
N ASN A 300 3.93 16.73 -12.70
CA ASN A 300 3.24 15.64 -12.01
C ASN A 300 2.17 14.99 -12.89
N THR A 301 1.44 15.79 -13.67
CA THR A 301 0.46 15.31 -14.65
C THR A 301 1.14 14.45 -15.73
N LEU A 302 2.26 14.91 -16.30
CA LEU A 302 3.03 14.12 -17.28
C LEU A 302 3.54 12.80 -16.69
N ASN A 303 4.05 12.81 -15.46
CA ASN A 303 4.51 11.59 -14.78
C ASN A 303 3.36 10.59 -14.58
N THR A 304 2.18 11.09 -14.23
CA THR A 304 0.97 10.27 -14.03
C THR A 304 0.49 9.66 -15.34
N LEU A 305 0.41 10.44 -16.42
CA LEU A 305 -0.04 9.98 -17.73
C LEU A 305 0.93 8.98 -18.38
N ARG A 306 2.24 9.23 -18.28
CA ARG A 306 3.26 8.29 -18.78
C ARG A 306 3.18 6.94 -18.07
N TYR A 307 2.97 6.98 -16.75
CA TYR A 307 2.79 5.76 -15.97
C TYR A 307 1.53 5.00 -16.39
N ALA A 308 0.38 5.67 -16.48
CA ALA A 308 -0.87 5.06 -16.91
C ALA A 308 -0.76 4.45 -18.32
N ASN A 309 -0.06 5.13 -19.24
CA ASN A 309 0.16 4.63 -20.59
C ASN A 309 0.97 3.32 -20.58
N ARG A 310 1.99 3.22 -19.72
CA ARG A 310 2.77 1.99 -19.55
C ARG A 310 1.93 0.84 -18.99
N VAL A 311 0.98 1.13 -18.09
CA VAL A 311 0.09 0.11 -17.50
C VAL A 311 -0.89 -0.42 -18.55
N LYS A 312 -1.37 0.43 -19.45
CA LYS A 312 -2.24 0.03 -20.56
C LYS A 312 -1.58 -0.97 -21.51
N GLU A 313 -0.28 -0.81 -21.79
CA GLU A 313 0.49 -1.69 -22.68
C GLU A 313 0.60 -3.15 -22.16
N LEU A 314 0.13 -3.44 -20.95
CA LEU A 314 0.20 -4.76 -20.31
C LEU A 314 -0.99 -5.67 -20.62
N THR A 315 -1.95 -5.24 -21.44
CA THR A 315 -3.10 -6.09 -21.79
C THR A 315 -2.60 -7.39 -22.39
N VAL A 316 -2.76 -8.48 -21.63
CA VAL A 316 -2.37 -9.84 -21.98
C VAL A 316 -3.01 -10.18 -23.32
N ASP A 317 -2.19 -10.47 -24.33
CA ASP A 317 -2.67 -10.84 -25.65
C ASP A 317 -3.41 -12.20 -25.55
N PRO A 318 -4.73 -12.26 -25.83
CA PRO A 318 -5.49 -13.51 -25.71
C PRO A 318 -4.97 -14.62 -26.64
N SER A 319 -4.24 -14.25 -27.70
CA SER A 319 -3.57 -15.16 -28.64
C SER A 319 -2.39 -15.93 -28.05
N ALA A 320 -1.79 -15.44 -26.95
CA ALA A 320 -0.62 -16.08 -26.34
C ALA A 320 -0.99 -17.26 -25.40
N ALA A 321 -2.28 -17.46 -25.11
CA ALA A 321 -2.78 -18.58 -24.30
C ALA A 321 -2.86 -19.93 -25.05
N GLY A 322 -2.35 -19.99 -26.29
CA GLY A 322 -2.45 -21.16 -27.17
C GLY A 322 -1.30 -22.16 -27.11
N ASP A 323 -0.22 -21.89 -26.38
CA ASP A 323 0.97 -22.77 -26.38
C ASP A 323 1.46 -23.05 -24.96
N VAL A 324 0.62 -23.76 -24.18
CA VAL A 324 1.04 -24.36 -22.92
C VAL A 324 1.94 -25.55 -23.23
N ARG A 325 3.25 -25.32 -23.34
CA ARG A 325 4.22 -26.40 -23.14
C ARG A 325 4.15 -26.82 -21.68
N PRO A 326 4.10 -28.12 -21.35
CA PRO A 326 4.02 -28.55 -19.97
C PRO A 326 5.29 -28.11 -19.24
N ILE A 327 5.11 -27.38 -18.13
CA ILE A 327 6.17 -27.11 -17.16
C ILE A 327 6.65 -28.46 -16.65
N MET A 328 7.84 -28.90 -17.07
CA MET A 328 8.48 -30.08 -16.53
C MET A 328 8.76 -29.83 -15.05
N HIS A 329 8.15 -30.64 -14.18
CA HIS A 329 8.57 -30.82 -12.80
C HIS A 329 10.01 -31.32 -12.79
N HIS A 330 10.97 -30.45 -12.47
CA HIS A 330 12.30 -30.88 -12.06
C HIS A 330 12.32 -31.07 -10.54
N THR A 331 12.70 -32.28 -10.14
CA THR A 331 12.95 -32.73 -8.77
C THR A 331 14.05 -31.89 -8.10
N PRO A 332 13.95 -31.62 -6.78
CA PRO A 332 14.97 -30.86 -6.06
C PRO A 332 16.15 -31.80 -5.75
N ASN A 333 17.31 -31.55 -6.33
CA ASN A 333 18.58 -31.98 -5.76
C ASN A 333 19.76 -31.23 -6.39
N GLN A 334 20.65 -30.77 -5.50
CA GLN A 334 22.00 -30.23 -5.73
C GLN A 334 22.11 -28.77 -6.17
N ILE A 335 21.98 -27.87 -5.18
CA ILE A 335 22.89 -26.72 -5.02
C ILE A 335 23.29 -26.70 -3.55
N ASP A 336 24.13 -27.66 -3.17
CA ASP A 336 25.06 -27.45 -2.06
C ASP A 336 26.33 -26.85 -2.66
N ASP A 337 26.99 -26.00 -1.88
CA ASP A 337 28.26 -25.33 -2.15
C ASP A 337 28.21 -24.13 -3.11
N LEU A 338 27.93 -22.94 -2.56
CA LEU A 338 28.63 -21.67 -2.84
C LEU A 338 28.21 -20.50 -1.91
N ASP A 339 27.73 -20.77 -0.69
CA ASP A 339 27.18 -19.77 0.23
C ASP A 339 28.17 -19.27 1.32
N ALA A 340 29.47 -19.35 1.06
CA ALA A 340 30.52 -19.04 2.03
C ALA A 340 31.32 -17.77 1.69
N GLN A 341 30.66 -16.67 1.34
CA GLN A 341 31.23 -15.33 1.44
C GLN A 341 30.11 -14.29 1.37
N TRP A 342 30.07 -13.35 2.33
CA TRP A 342 29.00 -12.37 2.60
C TRP A 342 27.89 -12.84 3.54
N GLY A 343 28.26 -13.07 4.81
CA GLY A 343 27.30 -13.25 5.90
C GLY A 343 26.50 -11.97 6.16
N VAL A 344 25.20 -12.00 5.83
CA VAL A 344 24.01 -11.68 6.66
C VAL A 344 22.83 -12.22 5.83
N GLY A 345 22.06 -13.18 6.34
CA GLY A 345 20.97 -13.83 5.61
C GLY A 345 20.05 -12.83 4.90
N SER A 346 19.95 -12.91 3.57
CA SER A 346 19.07 -12.04 2.79
C SER A 346 17.63 -12.45 3.01
N SER A 347 16.77 -11.52 3.44
CA SER A 347 15.34 -11.76 3.47
C SER A 347 14.78 -11.63 2.04
N PRO A 348 13.74 -12.40 1.66
CA PRO A 348 13.12 -12.26 0.33
C PRO A 348 12.60 -10.85 0.01
N GLN A 349 12.34 -10.04 1.04
CA GLN A 349 11.97 -8.63 0.90
C GLN A 349 13.15 -7.75 0.49
N ARG A 350 14.37 -8.04 0.97
CA ARG A 350 15.59 -7.35 0.57
C ARG A 350 15.95 -7.64 -0.89
N ASP A 351 15.74 -8.87 -1.35
CA ASP A 351 16.00 -9.26 -2.74
C ASP A 351 15.06 -8.51 -3.71
N ASP A 352 13.76 -8.47 -3.38
CA ASP A 352 12.77 -7.70 -4.15
C ASP A 352 13.10 -6.20 -4.16
N LEU A 353 13.54 -5.65 -3.03
CA LEU A 353 13.92 -4.23 -2.94
C LEU A 353 15.16 -3.91 -3.77
N LYS A 354 16.19 -4.77 -3.77
CA LYS A 354 17.36 -4.62 -4.65
C LYS A 354 16.94 -4.64 -6.12
N LEU A 355 16.07 -5.58 -6.48
CA LEU A 355 15.57 -5.71 -7.85
C LEU A 355 14.81 -4.47 -8.32
N LEU A 356 14.01 -3.84 -7.45
CA LEU A 356 13.32 -2.58 -7.76
C LEU A 356 14.30 -1.45 -8.12
N CYS A 357 15.46 -1.43 -7.46
CA CYS A 357 16.41 -0.34 -7.54
C CYS A 357 17.35 -0.47 -8.74
N GLU A 358 17.89 -1.66 -9.00
CA GLU A 358 18.68 -1.95 -10.21
C GLU A 358 17.91 -1.62 -11.50
N GLN A 359 16.58 -1.72 -11.43
CA GLN A 359 15.70 -1.54 -12.59
C GLN A 359 15.29 -0.08 -12.84
N ASN A 360 15.64 0.85 -11.95
CA ASN A 360 15.19 2.25 -11.97
C ASN A 360 16.32 3.29 -11.81
N GLU A 361 17.53 2.98 -12.29
CA GLU A 361 18.70 3.90 -12.21
C GLU A 361 18.46 5.30 -12.79
N GLU A 362 17.53 5.45 -13.75
CA GLU A 362 17.16 6.75 -14.34
C GLU A 362 16.14 7.56 -13.53
N GLU A 363 15.26 6.91 -12.75
CA GLU A 363 14.21 7.57 -11.94
C GLU A 363 14.65 7.80 -10.47
N VAL A 364 15.65 7.05 -9.98
CA VAL A 364 16.10 7.07 -8.58
C VAL A 364 17.57 7.44 -8.52
N SER A 365 17.89 8.66 -8.08
CA SER A 365 19.27 9.06 -7.79
C SER A 365 19.91 8.09 -6.78
N PRO A 366 21.21 7.74 -6.89
CA PRO A 366 21.91 6.89 -5.92
C PRO A 366 21.79 7.38 -4.46
N GLN A 367 21.60 8.69 -4.26
CA GLN A 367 21.36 9.29 -2.95
C GLN A 367 19.93 9.08 -2.42
N LEU A 368 18.94 9.01 -3.31
CA LEU A 368 17.56 8.69 -2.96
C LEU A 368 17.44 7.19 -2.63
N PHE A 369 18.23 6.36 -3.31
CA PHE A 369 18.36 4.92 -3.07
C PHE A 369 18.85 4.61 -1.65
N THR A 370 20.02 5.14 -1.26
CA THR A 370 20.55 4.96 0.09
C THR A 370 19.60 5.49 1.17
N PHE A 371 18.88 6.56 0.87
CA PHE A 371 17.84 7.08 1.76
C PHE A 371 16.66 6.11 1.92
N HIS A 372 16.08 5.58 0.83
CA HIS A 372 14.97 4.61 0.93
C HIS A 372 15.36 3.30 1.62
N GLU A 373 16.58 2.81 1.38
CA GLU A 373 17.10 1.63 2.06
C GLU A 373 17.25 1.88 3.57
N ALA A 374 17.86 3.02 3.95
CA ALA A 374 18.00 3.41 5.35
C ALA A 374 16.63 3.55 6.04
N VAL A 375 15.64 4.16 5.39
CA VAL A 375 14.26 4.26 5.91
C VAL A 375 13.64 2.89 6.10
N SER A 376 13.81 1.98 5.14
CA SER A 376 13.28 0.62 5.23
C SER A 376 13.88 -0.15 6.41
N GLN A 377 15.21 -0.08 6.57
CA GLN A 377 15.90 -0.71 7.69
C GLN A 377 15.46 -0.11 9.03
N MET A 378 15.27 1.21 9.11
CA MET A 378 14.75 1.85 10.33
C MET A 378 13.35 1.37 10.69
N VAL A 379 12.44 1.22 9.72
CA VAL A 379 11.09 0.72 9.98
C VAL A 379 11.13 -0.74 10.46
N GLU A 380 11.98 -1.59 9.86
CA GLU A 380 12.19 -2.96 10.31
C GLU A 380 12.76 -3.03 11.73
N MET A 381 13.76 -2.21 12.05
CA MET A 381 14.33 -2.11 13.40
C MET A 381 13.29 -1.63 14.43
N GLU A 382 12.46 -0.65 14.07
CA GLU A 382 11.37 -0.17 14.92
C GLU A 382 10.39 -1.32 15.23
N GLU A 383 9.97 -2.07 14.21
CA GLU A 383 9.06 -3.21 14.40
C GLU A 383 9.66 -4.28 15.30
N GLN A 384 10.94 -4.63 15.09
CA GLN A 384 11.62 -5.62 15.91
C GLN A 384 11.73 -5.19 17.36
N VAL A 385 12.14 -3.94 17.62
CA VAL A 385 12.25 -3.40 18.99
C VAL A 385 10.89 -3.39 19.69
N VAL A 386 9.82 -3.04 18.98
CA VAL A 386 8.47 -3.02 19.55
C VAL A 386 7.95 -4.43 19.84
N GLU A 387 8.20 -5.39 18.95
CA GLU A 387 7.80 -6.79 19.16
C GLU A 387 8.58 -7.42 20.32
N ASP A 388 9.90 -7.20 20.37
CA ASP A 388 10.74 -7.66 21.47
C ASP A 388 10.30 -7.03 22.80
N HIS A 389 10.00 -5.73 22.83
CA HIS A 389 9.47 -5.08 24.03
C HIS A 389 8.13 -5.69 24.47
N ARG A 390 7.24 -6.02 23.52
CA ARG A 390 5.96 -6.68 23.82
C ARG A 390 6.18 -8.10 24.35
N ALA A 391 7.15 -8.84 23.82
CA ALA A 391 7.53 -10.16 24.32
C ALA A 391 8.11 -10.08 25.73
N VAL A 392 9.02 -9.14 26.01
CA VAL A 392 9.56 -8.89 27.35
C VAL A 392 8.46 -8.52 28.35
N PHE A 393 7.47 -7.71 27.94
CA PHE A 393 6.33 -7.39 28.79
C PHE A 393 5.49 -8.64 29.13
N GLN A 394 5.24 -9.52 28.15
CA GLN A 394 4.54 -10.79 28.41
C GLN A 394 5.34 -11.70 29.34
N GLU A 395 6.65 -11.82 29.12
CA GLU A 395 7.53 -12.61 29.97
C GLU A 395 7.62 -12.02 31.39
N SER A 396 7.54 -10.70 31.52
CA SER A 396 7.51 -10.02 32.82
C SER A 396 6.29 -10.37 33.66
N ILE A 397 5.14 -10.66 33.03
CA ILE A 397 3.96 -11.17 33.73
C ILE A 397 4.26 -12.57 34.28
N ARG A 398 4.89 -13.45 33.48
CA ARG A 398 5.25 -14.79 33.95
C ARG A 398 6.26 -14.74 35.09
N TRP A 399 7.28 -13.89 34.99
CA TRP A 399 8.24 -13.71 36.07
C TRP A 399 7.60 -13.24 37.37
N LEU A 400 6.58 -12.39 37.31
CA LEU A 400 5.84 -11.96 38.49
C LEU A 400 5.08 -13.13 39.14
N GLU A 401 4.57 -14.07 38.36
CA GLU A 401 3.95 -15.29 38.87
C GLU A 401 4.98 -16.22 39.54
N ASP A 402 6.13 -16.41 38.88
CA ASP A 402 7.25 -17.22 39.41
C ASP A 402 7.81 -16.62 40.72
N GLU A 403 8.01 -15.30 40.76
CA GLU A 403 8.44 -14.59 41.97
C GLU A 403 7.40 -14.64 43.09
N LYS A 404 6.11 -14.57 42.75
CA LYS A 404 5.03 -14.72 43.73
C LYS A 404 5.04 -16.12 44.35
N ALA A 405 5.21 -17.17 43.53
CA ALA A 405 5.32 -18.54 44.01
C ALA A 405 6.56 -18.73 44.91
N LEU A 406 7.69 -18.11 44.58
CA LEU A 406 8.87 -18.11 45.45
C LEU A 406 8.59 -17.44 46.79
N LEU A 407 7.90 -16.30 46.80
CA LEU A 407 7.58 -15.60 48.04
C LEU A 407 6.60 -16.41 48.89
N GLU A 408 5.60 -17.05 48.30
CA GLU A 408 4.66 -17.93 49.00
C GLU A 408 5.38 -19.12 49.67
N MET A 409 6.43 -19.67 49.05
CA MET A 409 7.21 -20.76 49.64
C MET A 409 7.88 -20.38 50.96
N THR A 410 8.19 -19.09 51.17
CA THR A 410 8.79 -18.59 52.42
C THR A 410 7.82 -18.53 53.59
N GLU A 411 6.51 -18.75 53.35
CA GLU A 411 5.50 -18.82 54.40
C GLU A 411 5.47 -20.19 55.10
N GLU A 412 6.13 -21.21 54.54
CA GLU A 412 6.29 -22.51 55.19
C GLU A 412 7.40 -22.49 56.25
N VAL A 413 7.17 -23.17 57.38
CA VAL A 413 8.11 -23.13 58.53
C VAL A 413 9.46 -23.79 58.22
N ASP A 414 9.46 -24.82 57.36
CA ASP A 414 10.63 -25.63 57.02
C ASP A 414 11.02 -25.48 55.52
N TYR A 415 10.82 -24.30 54.94
CA TYR A 415 11.11 -24.09 53.52
C TYR A 415 12.60 -24.21 53.19
N ASP A 416 12.90 -24.75 52.00
CA ASP A 416 14.27 -24.97 51.54
C ASP A 416 14.91 -23.66 51.04
N VAL A 417 15.82 -23.11 51.85
CA VAL A 417 16.52 -21.85 51.58
C VAL A 417 17.48 -21.96 50.39
N ASP A 418 18.13 -23.11 50.19
CA ASP A 418 19.05 -23.34 49.07
C ASP A 418 18.25 -23.42 47.75
N SER A 419 17.11 -24.10 47.79
CA SER A 419 16.18 -24.13 46.66
C SER A 419 15.62 -22.73 46.34
N TYR A 420 15.22 -21.96 47.37
CA TYR A 420 14.76 -20.58 47.19
C TYR A 420 15.85 -19.71 46.53
N ALA A 421 17.08 -19.75 47.05
CA ALA A 421 18.19 -18.95 46.53
C ALA A 421 18.53 -19.32 45.08
N THR A 422 18.56 -20.63 44.77
CA THR A 422 18.85 -21.14 43.42
C THR A 422 17.79 -20.71 42.41
N GLN A 423 16.50 -20.81 42.77
CA GLN A 423 15.42 -20.41 41.87
C GLN A 423 15.37 -18.89 41.68
N LEU A 424 15.61 -18.11 42.73
CA LEU A 424 15.68 -16.65 42.64
C LEU A 424 16.85 -16.20 41.75
N GLU A 425 18.02 -16.81 41.91
CA GLU A 425 19.18 -16.55 41.06
C GLU A 425 18.88 -16.83 39.59
N ALA A 426 18.25 -17.97 39.28
CA ALA A 426 17.86 -18.31 37.91
C ALA A 426 16.87 -17.30 37.29
N ILE A 427 15.86 -16.85 38.06
CA ILE A 427 14.92 -15.81 37.61
C ILE A 427 15.66 -14.50 37.33
N LEU A 428 16.56 -14.08 38.22
CA LEU A 428 17.33 -12.85 38.07
C LEU A 428 18.27 -12.90 36.85
N GLU A 429 18.96 -14.02 36.63
CA GLU A 429 19.81 -14.22 35.46
C GLU A 429 19.02 -14.14 34.16
N GLN A 430 17.87 -14.81 34.10
CA GLN A 430 16.98 -14.77 32.94
C GLN A 430 16.47 -13.34 32.65
N LYS A 431 16.06 -12.61 33.70
CA LYS A 431 15.65 -11.19 33.59
C LYS A 431 16.78 -10.31 33.06
N ILE A 432 17.97 -10.44 33.63
CA ILE A 432 19.15 -9.65 33.22
C ILE A 432 19.47 -9.91 31.75
N TYR A 433 19.48 -11.17 31.32
CA TYR A 433 19.78 -11.55 29.94
C TYR A 433 18.78 -10.90 28.95
N ILE A 434 17.48 -11.12 29.15
CA ILE A 434 16.43 -10.62 28.24
C ILE A 434 16.37 -9.09 28.23
N LEU A 435 16.48 -8.43 29.38
CA LEU A 435 16.48 -6.96 29.45
C LEU A 435 17.75 -6.34 28.82
N THR A 436 18.89 -7.03 28.93
CA THR A 436 20.14 -6.58 28.29
C THR A 436 20.03 -6.64 26.77
N GLU A 437 19.47 -7.73 26.23
CA GLU A 437 19.25 -7.87 24.79
C GLU A 437 18.31 -6.77 24.26
N LEU A 438 17.18 -6.53 24.92
CA LEU A 438 16.25 -5.46 24.54
C LEU A 438 16.92 -4.08 24.60
N ARG A 439 17.69 -3.80 25.67
CA ARG A 439 18.42 -2.53 25.82
C ARG A 439 19.39 -2.31 24.67
N ASP A 440 20.11 -3.33 24.25
CA ASP A 440 21.13 -3.21 23.20
C ASP A 440 20.47 -3.03 21.82
N LYS A 441 19.33 -3.68 21.57
CA LYS A 441 18.50 -3.41 20.38
C LYS A 441 17.93 -1.99 20.36
N VAL A 442 17.45 -1.48 21.50
CA VAL A 442 16.98 -0.08 21.64
C VAL A 442 18.10 0.91 21.39
N LYS A 443 19.33 0.65 21.88
CA LYS A 443 20.50 1.51 21.59
C LYS A 443 20.80 1.57 20.10
N SER A 444 20.86 0.42 19.44
CA SER A 444 21.11 0.34 17.98
C SER A 444 20.05 1.10 17.19
N PHE A 445 18.78 0.94 17.54
CA PHE A 445 17.69 1.70 16.92
C PHE A 445 17.82 3.20 17.14
N ARG A 446 18.19 3.64 18.35
CA ARG A 446 18.44 5.06 18.65
C ARG A 446 19.60 5.63 17.84
N THR A 447 20.68 4.88 17.64
CA THR A 447 21.81 5.31 16.80
C THR A 447 21.38 5.50 15.35
N ALA A 448 20.67 4.52 14.77
CA ALA A 448 20.13 4.64 13.41
C ALA A 448 19.20 5.85 13.26
N LEU A 449 18.38 6.14 14.28
CA LEU A 449 17.53 7.32 14.29
C LEU A 449 18.32 8.63 14.26
N GLN A 450 19.51 8.70 14.87
CA GLN A 450 20.36 9.88 14.86
C GLN A 450 21.09 10.06 13.53
N GLU A 451 21.55 8.96 12.93
CA GLU A 451 22.23 8.95 11.64
C GLU A 451 21.32 9.46 10.51
N GLU A 452 20.05 9.04 10.46
CA GLU A 452 19.11 9.59 9.47
C GLU A 452 18.86 11.09 9.67
N GLU A 453 18.74 11.55 10.92
CA GLU A 453 18.54 12.97 11.17
C GLU A 453 19.74 13.80 10.69
N GLN A 454 20.96 13.28 10.87
CA GLN A 454 22.18 13.90 10.35
C GLN A 454 22.24 13.87 8.82
N ALA A 455 21.92 12.73 8.20
CA ALA A 455 21.85 12.60 6.74
C ALA A 455 20.84 13.58 6.12
N SER A 456 19.66 13.72 6.75
CA SER A 456 18.61 14.64 6.29
C SER A 456 19.06 16.11 6.26
N LYS A 457 19.92 16.53 7.19
CA LYS A 457 20.48 17.89 7.25
C LYS A 457 21.52 18.16 6.15
N GLN A 458 22.11 17.11 5.58
CA GLN A 458 23.10 17.20 4.49
C GLN A 458 22.46 17.16 3.10
N ILE A 459 21.21 16.71 2.98
CA ILE A 459 20.41 16.77 1.75
C ILE A 459 19.92 18.21 1.56
N ASN A 460 20.82 19.08 1.10
CA ASN A 460 20.48 20.45 0.73
C ASN A 460 19.81 20.42 -0.66
N PRO A 461 18.58 20.92 -0.84
CA PRO A 461 18.00 21.03 -2.17
C PRO A 461 18.85 22.03 -2.94
N LYS A 462 19.50 21.59 -4.02
CA LYS A 462 19.97 22.54 -5.04
C LYS A 462 18.74 23.32 -5.47
N ARG A 463 18.61 24.57 -5.00
CA ARG A 463 17.68 25.54 -5.58
C ARG A 463 17.83 25.44 -7.10
N PRO A 464 16.74 25.36 -7.88
CA PRO A 464 16.83 25.75 -9.27
C PRO A 464 17.43 27.16 -9.23
N ARG A 465 18.56 27.37 -9.93
CA ARG A 465 19.00 28.73 -10.22
C ARG A 465 17.80 29.38 -10.89
N ALA A 466 17.21 30.38 -10.24
CA ALA A 466 16.29 31.28 -10.90
C ALA A 466 17.03 31.81 -12.14
N LEU A 467 16.53 31.44 -13.31
CA LEU A 467 16.88 31.99 -14.61
C LEU A 467 15.62 32.59 -15.19
#